data_AF-A0A0S2SJ83-F1
#
_entry.id   AF-A0A0S2SJ83-F1
#
_cell.length_a   1.000
_cell.length_b   1.000
_cell.length_c   1.000
_cell.angle_alpha   90.00
_cell.angle_beta   90.00
_cell.angle_gamma   90.00
#
_symmetry.space_group_name_H-M   'P 1'
#
loop_
_entity.id
_entity.type
_entity.pdbx_description
1 polymer ?
#
loop_
_entity_poly.entity_id
_entity_poly.type
_entity_poly.pdbx_seq_one_letter_code
_entity_poly.pdbx_strand_id
1 'polypeptide(L)'
;MMTKYVDILVEGGAWVLDAGSQPRLTADRHSIGQDIKHRIMESGLARKLVGERSPTLRADVMTEIELLVELDERLIPGTIEIREEAPDRLRITATTYDFGPLEVAL
;
A
#
# COMPACT_ATOMS: atom_id res chain seq x y z
N MET A 1 -17.00 2.79 -18.13
CA MET A 1 -16.71 1.57 -17.34
C MET A 1 -17.35 1.72 -15.98
N MET A 2 -17.84 0.64 -15.39
CA MET A 2 -18.38 0.63 -14.02
C MET A 2 -17.22 0.46 -13.04
N THR A 3 -17.14 1.33 -12.04
CA THR A 3 -16.16 1.23 -10.94
C THR A 3 -16.39 -0.05 -10.15
N LYS A 4 -15.34 -0.84 -9.90
CA LYS A 4 -15.46 -2.14 -9.22
C LYS A 4 -15.15 -2.05 -7.73
N TYR A 5 -14.11 -1.31 -7.38
CA TYR A 5 -13.66 -1.16 -5.99
C TYR A 5 -13.85 0.29 -5.57
N VAL A 6 -14.58 0.52 -4.48
CA VAL A 6 -14.88 1.86 -3.97
C VAL A 6 -14.61 1.85 -2.47
N ASP A 7 -13.89 2.87 -1.99
CA ASP A 7 -13.61 3.09 -0.58
C ASP A 7 -13.70 4.59 -0.25
N ILE A 8 -13.71 4.94 1.03
CA ILE A 8 -13.54 6.31 1.50
C ILE A 8 -12.08 6.72 1.34
N LEU A 9 -11.83 7.90 0.78
CA LEU A 9 -10.48 8.43 0.65
C LEU A 9 -9.90 8.76 2.03
N VAL A 10 -8.75 8.16 2.33
CA VAL A 10 -7.96 8.42 3.54
C VAL A 10 -6.65 9.09 3.17
N GLU A 11 -6.39 10.26 3.74
CA GLU A 11 -5.13 10.97 3.60
C GLU A 11 -4.61 11.37 4.99
N GLY A 12 -3.31 11.16 5.25
CA GLY A 12 -2.70 11.50 6.54
C GLY A 12 -3.32 10.77 7.74
N GLY A 13 -3.98 9.63 7.53
CA GLY A 13 -4.67 8.88 8.58
C GLY A 13 -6.07 9.39 8.93
N ALA A 14 -6.65 10.28 8.12
CA ALA A 14 -8.00 10.81 8.32
C ALA A 14 -8.85 10.70 7.06
N TRP A 15 -10.17 10.62 7.24
CA TRP A 15 -11.13 10.69 6.14
C TRP A 15 -11.09 12.07 5.50
N VAL A 16 -11.01 12.11 4.16
CA VAL A 16 -11.09 13.36 3.42
C VAL A 16 -12.56 13.73 3.22
N LEU A 17 -12.94 14.91 3.68
CA LEU A 17 -14.29 15.44 3.52
C LEU A 17 -14.34 16.52 2.43
N ASP A 18 -15.48 16.64 1.76
CA ASP A 18 -15.77 17.77 0.88
C ASP A 18 -16.31 19.00 1.65
N ALA A 19 -16.66 20.06 0.93
CA ALA A 19 -17.19 21.29 1.54
C ALA A 19 -18.54 21.11 2.25
N GLY A 20 -19.27 20.03 1.93
CA GLY A 20 -20.52 19.63 2.57
C GLY A 20 -20.33 18.62 3.71
N SER A 21 -19.08 18.38 4.14
CA SER A 21 -18.73 17.38 5.15
C SER A 21 -19.12 15.95 4.77
N GLN A 22 -19.20 15.64 3.46
CA GLN A 22 -19.38 14.28 2.98
C GLN A 22 -18.03 13.63 2.71
N PRO A 23 -17.86 12.32 3.02
CA PRO A 23 -16.66 11.58 2.69
C PRO A 23 -16.41 11.58 1.19
N ARG A 24 -15.20 11.93 0.78
CA ARG A 24 -14.74 11.70 -0.58
C ARG A 24 -14.47 10.22 -0.79
N LEU A 25 -14.76 9.73 -1.97
CA LEU A 25 -14.52 8.34 -2.34
C LEU A 25 -13.27 8.22 -3.20
N THR A 26 -12.62 7.08 -3.11
CA THR A 26 -11.52 6.62 -3.96
C THR A 26 -11.92 5.30 -4.62
N ALA A 27 -11.33 5.00 -5.78
CA ALA A 27 -11.82 3.94 -6.65
C ALA A 27 -10.71 3.11 -7.29
N ASP A 28 -11.04 1.86 -7.61
CA ASP A 28 -10.26 0.92 -8.41
C ASP A 28 -8.79 0.88 -7.95
N ARG A 29 -7.83 1.21 -8.83
CA ARG A 29 -6.40 1.19 -8.52
C ARG A 29 -6.02 2.02 -7.27
N HIS A 30 -6.72 3.12 -7.01
CA HIS A 30 -6.43 3.99 -5.87
C HIS A 30 -6.96 3.40 -4.57
N SER A 31 -8.14 2.76 -4.61
CA SER A 31 -8.68 1.99 -3.47
C SER A 31 -7.76 0.81 -3.14
N ILE A 32 -7.30 0.05 -4.15
CA ILE A 32 -6.35 -1.05 -3.96
C ILE A 32 -5.04 -0.54 -3.34
N GLY A 33 -4.49 0.56 -3.86
CA GLY A 33 -3.27 1.15 -3.31
C GLY A 33 -3.42 1.62 -1.86
N GLN A 34 -4.59 2.16 -1.51
CA GLN A 34 -4.91 2.54 -0.13
C GLN A 34 -4.97 1.32 0.80
N ASP A 35 -5.59 0.22 0.38
CA ASP A 35 -5.65 -1.02 1.15
C ASP A 35 -4.26 -1.63 1.39
N ILE A 36 -3.38 -1.61 0.37
CA ILE A 36 -1.98 -2.03 0.51
C ILE A 36 -1.30 -1.18 1.60
N LYS A 37 -1.44 0.15 1.52
CA LYS A 37 -0.86 1.06 2.50
C LYS A 37 -1.37 0.77 3.92
N HIS A 38 -2.69 0.62 4.08
CA HIS A 38 -3.30 0.33 5.38
C HIS A 38 -2.83 -1.01 5.93
N ARG A 39 -2.86 -2.08 5.13
CA ARG A 39 -2.43 -3.41 5.57
C ARG A 39 -0.99 -3.41 6.10
N ILE A 40 -0.08 -2.74 5.39
CA ILE A 40 1.32 -2.64 5.81
C ILE A 40 1.45 -1.82 7.11
N MET A 41 0.74 -0.70 7.22
CA MET A 41 0.79 0.14 8.41
C MET A 41 0.19 -0.56 9.64
N GLU A 42 -0.96 -1.22 9.47
CA GLU A 42 -1.68 -1.96 10.52
C GLU A 42 -0.91 -3.19 11.01
N SER A 43 -0.16 -3.86 10.13
CA SER A 43 0.71 -4.98 10.50
C SER A 43 1.87 -4.57 11.43
N GLY A 44 2.22 -3.29 11.48
CA GLY A 44 3.38 -2.78 12.20
C GLY A 44 4.73 -3.07 11.54
N LEU A 45 4.77 -3.71 10.36
CA LEU A 45 6.02 -4.04 9.66
C LEU A 45 6.82 -2.79 9.25
N ALA A 46 6.15 -1.76 8.73
CA ALA A 46 6.79 -0.49 8.42
C ALA A 46 7.47 0.14 9.66
N ARG A 47 6.87 -0.03 10.85
CA ARG A 47 7.45 0.45 12.11
C ARG A 47 8.72 -0.31 12.50
N LYS A 48 8.82 -1.61 12.20
CA LYS A 48 10.04 -2.41 12.49
C LYS A 48 11.27 -1.88 11.74
N LEU A 49 11.07 -1.24 10.58
CA LEU A 49 12.16 -0.68 9.78
C LEU A 49 12.71 0.63 10.36
N VAL A 50 11.94 1.32 11.21
CA VAL A 50 12.34 2.60 11.78
C VAL A 50 13.50 2.39 12.76
N GLY A 51 14.67 2.94 12.44
CA GLY A 51 15.86 2.84 13.28
C GLY A 51 16.59 1.50 13.21
N GLU A 52 16.08 0.52 12.44
CA GLU A 52 16.76 -0.76 12.19
C GLU A 52 17.91 -0.55 11.20
N ARG A 53 19.10 -1.02 11.55
CA ARG A 53 20.36 -0.80 10.81
C ARG A 53 20.97 -2.08 10.25
N SER A 54 20.53 -3.25 10.71
CA SER A 54 20.99 -4.55 10.24
C SER A 54 20.44 -4.82 8.84
N PRO A 55 21.28 -4.92 7.79
CA PRO A 55 20.81 -5.20 6.44
C PRO A 55 19.99 -6.49 6.33
N THR A 56 20.37 -7.51 7.12
CA THR A 56 19.66 -8.80 7.17
C THR A 56 18.26 -8.64 7.75
N LEU A 57 18.12 -8.00 8.91
CA LEU A 57 16.80 -7.82 9.54
C LEU A 57 15.88 -6.94 8.70
N ARG A 58 16.45 -5.92 8.04
CA ARG A 58 15.70 -5.10 7.08
C ARG A 58 15.21 -5.93 5.92
N ALA A 59 16.08 -6.75 5.31
CA ALA A 59 15.69 -7.63 4.21
C ALA A 59 14.57 -8.59 4.61
N ASP A 60 14.65 -9.19 5.80
CA ASP A 60 13.61 -10.06 6.34
C ASP A 60 12.26 -9.33 6.47
N VAL A 61 12.27 -8.09 7.02
CA VAL A 61 11.04 -7.28 7.11
C VAL A 61 10.50 -6.88 5.74
N MET A 62 11.36 -6.58 4.75
CA MET A 62 10.89 -6.31 3.39
C MET A 62 10.20 -7.54 2.78
N THR A 63 10.75 -8.74 2.98
CA THR A 63 10.10 -9.98 2.56
C THR A 63 8.78 -10.22 3.29
N GLU A 64 8.69 -9.94 4.60
CA GLU A 64 7.43 -10.00 5.34
C GLU A 64 6.37 -9.05 4.73
N ILE A 65 6.76 -7.83 4.34
CA ILE A 65 5.87 -6.86 3.69
C ILE A 65 5.43 -7.38 2.31
N GLU A 66 6.35 -7.93 1.52
CA GLU A 66 6.04 -8.49 0.19
C GLU A 66 4.99 -9.60 0.29
N LEU A 67 5.22 -10.57 1.18
CA LEU A 67 4.29 -11.67 1.44
C LEU A 67 2.92 -11.18 1.94
N LEU A 68 2.88 -10.11 2.74
CA LEU A 68 1.64 -9.51 3.22
C LEU A 68 0.84 -8.85 2.08
N VAL A 69 1.51 -8.23 1.12
CA VAL A 69 0.89 -7.61 -0.06
C VAL A 69 0.40 -8.68 -1.04
N GLU A 70 1.15 -9.77 -1.20
CA GLU A 70 0.77 -10.95 -2.02
C GLU A 70 -0.57 -11.58 -1.59
N LEU A 71 -1.03 -11.37 -0.35
CA LEU A 71 -2.36 -11.81 0.09
C LEU A 71 -3.52 -11.06 -0.57
N ASP A 72 -3.26 -9.99 -1.32
CA ASP A 72 -4.29 -9.27 -2.05
C ASP A 72 -4.65 -9.95 -3.39
N GLU A 73 -5.79 -10.63 -3.43
CA GLU A 73 -6.26 -11.38 -4.61
C GLU A 73 -6.47 -10.51 -5.87
N ARG A 74 -6.45 -9.18 -5.74
CA ARG A 74 -6.58 -8.25 -6.87
C ARG A 74 -5.25 -8.01 -7.60
N LEU A 75 -4.14 -8.44 -7.01
CA LEU A 75 -2.78 -8.30 -7.54
C LEU A 75 -2.34 -9.59 -8.24
N ILE A 76 -1.52 -9.45 -9.28
CA ILE A 76 -0.88 -10.56 -9.97
C ILE A 76 0.31 -11.03 -9.11
N PRO A 77 0.33 -12.27 -8.63
CA PRO A 77 1.43 -12.77 -7.81
C PRO A 77 2.78 -12.72 -8.53
N GLY A 78 3.85 -12.41 -7.78
CA GLY A 78 5.21 -12.27 -8.31
C GLY A 78 5.45 -10.99 -9.11
N THR A 79 4.49 -10.06 -9.12
CA THR A 79 4.69 -8.70 -9.68
C THR A 79 4.92 -7.63 -8.61
N ILE A 80 4.87 -8.02 -7.33
CA ILE A 80 5.10 -7.13 -6.20
C ILE A 80 6.59 -6.93 -6.01
N GLU A 81 7.00 -5.68 -5.90
CA GLU A 81 8.38 -5.32 -5.61
C GLU A 81 8.42 -4.17 -4.63
N ILE A 82 9.28 -4.29 -3.62
CA ILE A 82 9.46 -3.30 -2.56
C ILE A 82 10.88 -2.77 -2.65
N ARG A 83 10.99 -1.45 -2.77
CA ARG A 83 12.27 -0.74 -2.79
C ARG A 83 12.30 0.33 -1.71
N GLU A 84 13.40 0.37 -0.98
CA GLU A 84 13.72 1.49 -0.11
C GLU A 84 14.39 2.59 -0.94
N GLU A 85 13.71 3.71 -1.13
CA GLU A 85 14.28 4.87 -1.86
C GLU A 85 15.07 5.79 -0.93
N ALA A 86 14.69 5.83 0.35
CA ALA A 86 15.33 6.57 1.42
C ALA A 86 15.04 5.87 2.76
N PRO A 87 15.78 6.16 3.85
CA PRO A 87 15.62 5.53 5.16
C PRO A 87 14.19 5.54 5.74
N ASP A 88 13.34 6.46 5.26
CA ASP A 88 11.97 6.71 5.68
C ASP A 88 10.95 6.61 4.53
N ARG A 89 11.37 6.12 3.35
CA ARG A 89 10.50 6.06 2.18
C ARG A 89 10.59 4.71 1.48
N LEU A 90 9.49 3.96 1.54
CA LEU A 90 9.34 2.71 0.81
C LEU A 90 8.43 2.92 -0.40
N ARG A 91 8.87 2.37 -1.52
CA ARG A 91 8.11 2.32 -2.76
C ARG A 91 7.72 0.88 -3.03
N ILE A 92 6.42 0.65 -3.19
CA ILE A 92 5.84 -0.64 -3.53
C ILE A 92 5.25 -0.52 -4.93
N THR A 93 5.64 -1.41 -5.82
CA THR A 93 5.06 -1.54 -7.16
C THR A 93 4.40 -2.89 -7.31
N ALA A 94 3.25 -2.95 -7.97
CA ALA A 94 2.51 -4.19 -8.21
C ALA A 94 1.69 -4.08 -9.50
N THR A 95 1.28 -5.20 -10.08
CA THR A 95 0.33 -5.21 -11.20
C THR A 95 -1.01 -5.78 -10.75
N THR A 96 -2.09 -5.06 -11.03
CA THR A 96 -3.46 -5.54 -10.80
C THR A 96 -3.98 -6.34 -12.00
N TYR A 97 -4.87 -7.30 -11.77
CA TYR A 97 -5.51 -8.03 -12.87
C TYR A 97 -6.35 -7.13 -13.79
N ASP A 98 -7.08 -6.18 -13.20
CA ASP A 98 -8.10 -5.38 -13.91
C ASP A 98 -7.64 -3.98 -14.33
N PHE A 99 -6.61 -3.42 -13.70
CA PHE A 99 -6.25 -1.99 -13.86
C PHE A 99 -4.77 -1.75 -14.19
N GLY A 100 -4.00 -2.80 -14.46
CA GLY A 100 -2.57 -2.71 -14.79
C GLY A 100 -1.69 -2.31 -13.59
N PRO A 101 -0.52 -1.70 -13.84
CA PRO A 101 0.46 -1.41 -12.80
C PRO A 101 -0.03 -0.32 -11.83
N LEU A 102 0.29 -0.47 -10.56
CA LEU A 102 0.10 0.53 -9.52
C LEU A 102 1.37 0.72 -8.70
N GLU A 103 1.36 1.81 -7.95
CA GLU A 103 2.47 2.22 -7.10
C GLU A 103 1.92 2.79 -5.80
N VAL A 104 2.55 2.42 -4.69
CA VAL A 104 2.21 2.89 -3.36
C VAL A 104 3.49 3.41 -2.70
N ALA A 105 3.39 4.59 -2.09
CA ALA A 105 4.45 5.16 -1.27
C ALA A 105 4.05 5.13 0.22
N LEU A 106 4.94 4.56 1.03
CA LEU A 106 4.89 4.56 2.49
C LEU A 106 5.85 5.61 3.04
#